data_AF-A0A6C0LMN5-F1
#
_entry.id   AF-A0A6C0LMN5-F1
#
_cell.length_a   1.000
_cell.length_b   1.000
_cell.length_c   1.000
_cell.angle_alpha   90.00
_cell.angle_beta   90.00
_cell.angle_gamma   90.00
#
_symmetry.space_group_name_H-M   'P 1'
#
loop_
_entity.id
_entity.type
_entity.pdbx_description
1 polymer ?
#
loop_
_entity_poly.entity_id
_entity_poly.type
_entity_poly.pdbx_seq_one_letter_code
_entity_poly.pdbx_strand_id
1 'polypeptide(L)'
;MAKSAMSSPMLWWYIAGFALCIAVVGLFYYVSREIDDCRVLETIQTPNGMVQIVNDECKEALPHTTDKNTIRMTKSIWSGSRRNDVLFHERVHLEQKRAARDWAEFYRRYWEYDISAKPPTDLPAIFIRNLRPNPDTKAEPWAMWRRRYLFFPNYANTNAPSLKDARVQVWDMHEKRLVGVPDEWKEIFCHEDSCPYQFEHPHEMSAEFLTHDNHSPASARLQNWWNANKYVSRTP
;
A
#
# COMPACT_ATOMS: atom_id res chain seq x y z
N MET A 1 -2.03 -63.33 0.32
CA MET A 1 -1.04 -62.23 0.37
C MET A 1 -1.32 -61.39 1.61
N ALA A 2 -0.59 -61.62 2.69
CA ALA A 2 -0.80 -60.91 3.96
C ALA A 2 -0.23 -59.49 3.86
N LYS A 3 -1.09 -58.48 4.05
CA LYS A 3 -0.67 -57.09 4.20
C LYS A 3 0.05 -56.96 5.54
N SER A 4 1.38 -56.86 5.50
CA SER A 4 2.20 -56.55 6.67
C SER A 4 1.77 -55.19 7.21
N ALA A 5 1.12 -55.18 8.38
CA ALA A 5 0.80 -53.95 9.09
C ALA A 5 2.11 -53.32 9.56
N MET A 6 2.39 -52.09 9.13
CA MET A 6 3.52 -51.32 9.63
C MET A 6 3.49 -51.34 11.16
N SER A 7 4.60 -51.72 11.78
CA SER A 7 4.71 -51.77 13.23
C SER A 7 4.50 -50.37 13.80
N SER A 8 3.67 -50.32 14.85
CA SER A 8 3.33 -49.14 15.66
C SER A 8 4.44 -48.08 15.85
N PRO A 9 5.72 -48.42 16.15
CA PRO A 9 6.76 -47.41 16.34
C PRO A 9 7.08 -46.58 15.10
N MET A 10 7.00 -47.12 13.87
CA MET A 10 7.30 -46.34 12.67
C MET A 10 6.31 -45.20 12.47
N LEU A 11 5.01 -45.44 12.73
CA LEU A 11 3.98 -44.42 12.58
C LEU A 11 4.21 -43.23 13.52
N TRP A 12 4.65 -43.49 14.76
CA TRP A 12 4.97 -42.43 15.72
C TRP A 12 6.18 -41.59 15.29
N TRP A 13 7.20 -42.18 14.68
CA TRP A 13 8.33 -41.44 14.11
C TRP A 13 7.90 -40.53 12.95
N TYR A 14 7.00 -41.00 12.08
CA TYR A 14 6.47 -40.16 11.00
C TYR A 14 5.62 -39.00 11.53
N ILE A 15 4.77 -39.23 12.52
CA ILE A 15 3.94 -38.17 13.13
C ILE A 15 4.82 -37.15 13.85
N ALA A 16 5.80 -37.60 14.64
CA ALA A 16 6.72 -36.72 15.35
C ALA A 16 7.59 -35.91 14.38
N GLY A 17 8.10 -36.54 13.32
CA GLY A 17 8.88 -35.85 12.27
C GLY A 17 8.04 -34.80 11.53
N PHE A 18 6.80 -35.11 11.17
CA PHE A 18 5.90 -34.16 10.51
C PHE A 18 5.55 -32.98 11.42
N ALA A 19 5.25 -33.24 12.69
CA ALA A 19 4.97 -32.19 13.68
C ALA A 19 6.19 -31.28 13.91
N LEU A 20 7.40 -31.85 13.98
CA LEU A 20 8.64 -31.08 14.07
C LEU A 20 8.87 -30.23 12.82
N CYS A 21 8.63 -30.76 11.62
CA CYS A 21 8.71 -29.98 10.37
C CYS A 21 7.73 -28.80 10.38
N ILE A 22 6.48 -29.00 10.81
CA ILE A 22 5.50 -27.90 10.94
C ILE A 22 5.97 -26.87 11.96
N ALA A 23 6.49 -27.30 13.12
CA ALA A 23 6.97 -26.39 14.15
C ALA A 23 8.19 -25.58 13.68
N VAL A 24 9.13 -26.20 12.96
CA VAL A 24 10.30 -25.53 12.39
C VAL A 24 9.87 -24.53 11.30
N VAL A 25 9.01 -24.94 10.36
CA VAL A 25 8.49 -24.02 9.33
C VAL A 25 7.69 -22.89 9.98
N GLY A 26 6.88 -23.18 10.99
CA GLY A 26 6.12 -22.19 11.75
C GLY A 26 7.03 -21.21 12.49
N LEU A 27 8.12 -21.68 13.09
CA LEU A 27 9.12 -20.86 13.76
C LEU A 27 9.89 -19.99 12.75
N PHE A 28 10.37 -20.55 11.64
CA PHE A 28 11.03 -19.78 10.58
C PHE A 28 10.09 -18.75 9.97
N TYR A 29 8.82 -19.10 9.75
CA TYR A 29 7.79 -18.17 9.30
C TYR A 29 7.53 -17.07 10.32
N TYR A 30 7.48 -17.40 11.62
CA TYR A 30 7.29 -16.43 12.70
C TYR A 30 8.47 -15.46 12.81
N VAL A 31 9.69 -16.00 12.86
CA VAL A 31 10.94 -15.23 12.95
C VAL A 31 11.14 -14.37 11.70
N SER A 32 10.89 -14.91 10.50
CA SER A 32 11.01 -14.12 9.26
C SER A 32 9.92 -13.04 9.13
N ARG A 33 8.77 -13.19 9.78
CA ARG A 33 7.74 -12.13 9.83
C ARG A 33 8.06 -10.99 10.79
N GLU A 34 8.86 -11.25 11.83
CA GLU A 34 9.28 -10.21 12.79
C GLU A 34 10.50 -9.41 12.32
N ILE A 35 11.21 -9.84 11.27
CA ILE A 35 12.23 -9.01 10.60
C ILE A 35 11.55 -8.06 9.60
N ASP A 36 10.56 -7.31 10.07
CA ASP A 36 10.45 -5.93 9.62
C ASP A 36 11.55 -5.20 10.40
N ASP A 37 12.73 -5.08 9.78
CA ASP A 37 13.99 -4.53 10.33
C ASP A 37 13.90 -3.04 10.76
N CYS A 38 12.68 -2.56 10.99
CA CYS A 38 12.32 -1.23 11.44
C CYS A 38 12.61 -1.08 12.94
N ARG A 39 13.89 -0.92 13.28
CA ARG A 39 14.32 -0.53 14.60
C ARG A 39 13.96 0.94 14.83
N VAL A 40 13.01 1.18 15.73
CA VAL A 40 12.66 2.53 16.19
C VAL A 40 13.85 3.12 16.97
N LEU A 41 14.35 4.25 16.50
CA LEU A 41 15.47 5.00 17.08
C LEU A 41 14.96 6.09 18.03
N GLU A 42 13.85 6.75 17.65
CA GLU A 42 13.25 7.84 18.39
C GLU A 42 11.74 7.87 18.14
N THR A 43 10.97 8.38 19.10
CA THR A 43 9.53 8.57 18.98
C THR A 43 9.18 9.98 19.40
N ILE A 44 8.52 10.71 18.51
CA ILE A 44 8.09 12.10 18.71
C ILE A 44 6.57 12.10 18.78
N GLN A 45 6.02 12.58 19.90
CA GLN A 45 4.58 12.81 20.03
C GLN A 45 4.21 14.17 19.43
N THR A 46 3.16 14.19 18.61
CA THR A 46 2.62 15.39 17.98
C THR A 46 1.12 15.49 18.28
N PRO A 47 0.49 16.67 18.13
CA PRO A 47 -0.96 16.79 18.26
C PRO A 47 -1.75 15.90 17.28
N ASN A 48 -1.12 15.51 16.16
CA ASN A 48 -1.76 14.76 15.08
C ASN A 48 -1.34 13.28 15.06
N GLY A 49 -0.75 12.75 16.12
CA GLY A 49 -0.26 11.36 16.21
C GLY A 49 1.22 11.30 16.58
N MET A 50 1.83 10.14 16.41
CA MET A 50 3.24 9.90 16.70
C MET A 50 4.05 9.74 15.41
N VAL A 51 5.26 10.29 15.42
CA VAL A 51 6.28 10.02 14.39
C VAL A 51 7.36 9.16 15.01
N GLN A 52 7.56 7.97 14.45
CA GLN A 52 8.65 7.07 14.79
C GLN A 52 9.78 7.25 13.78
N ILE A 53 10.95 7.66 14.26
CA ILE A 53 12.17 7.69 13.45
C ILE A 53 12.79 6.29 13.50
N VAL A 54 12.97 5.67 12.35
CA VAL A 54 13.49 4.30 12.22
C VAL A 54 14.85 4.32 11.50
N ASN A 55 15.58 3.21 11.58
CA ASN A 55 16.78 2.99 10.76
C ASN A 55 16.46 3.00 9.25
N ASP A 56 17.46 3.30 8.43
CA ASP A 56 17.28 3.52 6.99
C ASP A 56 16.98 2.23 6.21
N GLU A 57 17.25 1.06 6.79
CA GLU A 57 16.95 -0.24 6.18
C GLU A 57 15.46 -0.61 6.27
N CYS A 58 14.70 0.06 7.14
CA CYS A 58 13.26 -0.20 7.32
C CYS A 58 12.51 -0.05 6.00
N LYS A 59 11.86 -1.14 5.54
CA LYS A 59 10.98 -1.17 4.36
C LYS A 59 11.59 -0.50 3.11
N GLU A 60 12.84 -0.82 2.79
CA GLU A 60 13.59 -0.23 1.67
C GLU A 60 13.72 1.30 1.72
N ALA A 61 13.75 1.85 2.93
CA ALA A 61 13.81 3.27 3.24
C ALA A 61 12.54 4.08 2.91
N LEU A 62 11.39 3.43 2.76
CA LEU A 62 10.13 4.09 2.44
C LEU A 62 9.37 4.52 3.71
N PRO A 63 9.06 5.82 3.86
CA PRO A 63 8.08 6.31 4.83
C PRO A 63 6.73 5.63 4.62
N HIS A 64 5.99 5.44 5.71
CA HIS A 64 4.65 4.86 5.65
C HIS A 64 3.88 5.11 6.95
N THR A 65 2.56 5.00 6.88
CA THR A 65 1.69 4.97 8.06
C THR A 65 1.29 3.55 8.44
N THR A 66 1.50 3.16 9.70
CA THR A 66 1.21 1.79 10.16
C THR A 66 -0.22 1.61 10.62
N ASP A 67 -0.78 2.64 11.25
CA ASP A 67 -2.11 2.65 11.84
C ASP A 67 -2.69 4.08 11.81
N LYS A 68 -3.79 4.31 12.53
CA LYS A 68 -4.49 5.62 12.55
C LYS A 68 -3.73 6.73 13.25
N ASN A 69 -2.60 6.45 13.90
CA ASN A 69 -1.86 7.39 14.74
C ASN A 69 -0.35 7.38 14.53
N THR A 70 0.22 6.45 13.76
CA THR A 70 1.67 6.26 13.68
C THR A 70 2.19 6.45 12.27
N ILE A 71 3.13 7.39 12.12
CA ILE A 71 3.96 7.58 10.93
C ILE A 71 5.35 7.02 11.22
N ARG A 72 5.93 6.28 10.28
CA ARG A 72 7.34 5.87 10.32
C ARG A 72 8.13 6.61 9.26
N MET A 73 9.22 7.24 9.67
CA MET A 73 10.15 7.93 8.78
C MET A 73 11.56 7.42 9.03
N THR A 74 12.32 7.17 7.98
CA THR A 74 13.73 6.81 8.14
C THR A 74 14.54 7.99 8.65
N LYS A 75 15.65 7.70 9.34
CA LYS A 75 16.56 8.72 9.87
C LYS A 75 17.07 9.67 8.77
N SER A 76 17.41 9.14 7.60
CA SER A 76 17.85 9.90 6.43
C SER A 76 16.79 10.88 5.92
N ILE A 77 15.53 10.44 5.83
CA ILE A 77 14.42 11.31 5.41
C ILE A 77 14.10 12.35 6.47
N TRP A 78 14.08 11.96 7.75
CA TRP A 78 13.84 12.88 8.86
C TRP A 78 14.90 13.98 8.95
N SER A 79 16.16 13.64 8.69
CA SER A 79 17.25 14.62 8.74
C SER A 79 17.45 15.37 7.41
N GLY A 80 16.71 15.00 6.37
CA GLY A 80 16.89 15.48 5.01
C GLY A 80 16.02 16.70 4.66
N SER A 81 16.30 17.30 3.49
CA SER A 81 15.55 18.46 2.98
C SER A 81 14.09 18.14 2.66
N ARG A 82 13.77 16.88 2.36
CA ARG A 82 12.40 16.42 2.03
C ARG A 82 11.56 16.09 3.26
N ARG A 83 12.07 16.27 4.50
CA ARG A 83 11.36 15.88 5.73
C ARG A 83 9.93 16.39 5.75
N ASN A 84 9.73 17.68 5.51
CA ASN A 84 8.42 18.31 5.73
C ASN A 84 7.40 17.85 4.69
N ASP A 85 7.81 17.73 3.42
CA ASP A 85 6.94 17.26 2.33
C ASP A 85 6.52 15.82 2.58
N VAL A 86 7.46 14.94 2.90
CA VAL A 86 7.17 13.55 3.24
C VAL A 86 6.28 13.48 4.48
N LEU A 87 6.60 14.20 5.54
CA LEU A 87 5.78 14.19 6.76
C LEU A 87 4.35 14.66 6.47
N PHE A 88 4.17 15.64 5.58
CA PHE A 88 2.86 16.10 5.17
C PHE A 88 2.11 15.03 4.35
N HIS A 89 2.78 14.39 3.39
CA HIS A 89 2.25 13.24 2.63
C HIS A 89 1.74 12.14 3.58
N GLU A 90 2.57 11.73 4.54
CA GLU A 90 2.20 10.71 5.53
C GLU A 90 1.05 11.16 6.45
N ARG A 91 0.95 12.46 6.77
CA ARG A 91 -0.19 12.98 7.54
C ARG A 91 -1.51 12.87 6.75
N VAL A 92 -1.47 13.02 5.42
CA VAL A 92 -2.65 12.76 4.59
C VAL A 92 -3.08 11.29 4.72
N HIS A 93 -2.15 10.35 4.71
CA HIS A 93 -2.46 8.93 4.92
C HIS A 93 -3.05 8.64 6.32
N LEU A 94 -2.57 9.31 7.38
CA LEU A 94 -3.22 9.21 8.70
C LEU A 94 -4.69 9.64 8.64
N GLU A 95 -4.98 10.77 8.00
CA GLU A 95 -6.36 11.27 7.86
C GLU A 95 -7.21 10.33 7.01
N GLN A 96 -6.65 9.73 5.96
CA GLN A 96 -7.32 8.67 5.19
C GLN A 96 -7.68 7.47 6.07
N LYS A 97 -6.79 7.04 6.98
CA LYS A 97 -7.09 5.95 7.91
C LYS A 97 -8.11 6.35 8.99
N ARG A 98 -8.11 7.60 9.44
CA ARG A 98 -9.03 8.13 10.47
C ARG A 98 -10.44 8.33 9.95
N ALA A 99 -10.56 8.89 8.75
CA ALA A 99 -11.80 9.25 8.08
C ALA A 99 -12.03 8.43 6.81
N ALA A 100 -11.73 7.13 6.85
CA ALA A 100 -11.75 6.24 5.67
C ALA A 100 -13.05 6.30 4.86
N ARG A 101 -14.21 6.44 5.55
CA ARG A 101 -15.51 6.57 4.90
C ARG A 101 -15.63 7.85 4.07
N ASP A 102 -15.19 8.98 4.60
CA ASP A 102 -15.32 10.28 3.94
C ASP A 102 -14.41 10.33 2.70
N TRP A 103 -13.21 9.77 2.81
CA TRP A 103 -12.28 9.63 1.70
C TRP A 103 -12.79 8.67 0.62
N ALA A 104 -13.28 7.48 0.99
CA ALA A 104 -13.90 6.56 0.04
C ALA A 104 -15.11 7.20 -0.67
N GLU A 105 -15.90 7.99 0.05
CA GLU A 105 -17.00 8.75 -0.53
C GLU A 105 -16.53 9.84 -1.49
N PHE A 106 -15.46 10.58 -1.14
CA PHE A 106 -14.85 11.55 -2.03
C PHE A 106 -14.37 10.89 -3.33
N TYR A 107 -13.61 9.80 -3.24
CA TYR A 107 -13.08 9.10 -4.41
C TYR A 107 -14.20 8.61 -5.33
N ARG A 108 -15.25 8.02 -4.76
CA ARG A 108 -16.40 7.54 -5.52
C ARG A 108 -17.16 8.67 -6.20
N ARG A 109 -17.43 9.77 -5.48
CA ARG A 109 -18.26 10.87 -5.99
C ARG A 109 -17.53 11.79 -6.98
N TYR A 110 -16.26 12.09 -6.73
CA TYR A 110 -15.55 13.14 -7.47
C TYR A 110 -14.49 12.62 -8.43
N TRP A 111 -13.93 11.44 -8.15
CA TRP A 111 -12.87 10.81 -8.94
C TRP A 111 -13.32 9.51 -9.63
N GLU A 112 -14.55 9.06 -9.37
CA GLU A 112 -15.14 7.84 -9.94
C GLU A 112 -14.34 6.56 -9.62
N TYR A 113 -13.70 6.54 -8.44
CA TYR A 113 -12.97 5.39 -7.93
C TYR A 113 -13.78 4.61 -6.90
N ASP A 114 -13.85 3.29 -7.07
CA ASP A 114 -14.28 2.35 -6.04
C ASP A 114 -13.03 1.63 -5.49
N ILE A 115 -12.86 1.64 -4.17
CA ILE A 115 -11.78 0.91 -3.48
C ILE A 115 -12.32 -0.33 -2.77
N SER A 116 -11.56 -1.42 -2.72
CA SER A 116 -12.02 -2.66 -2.10
C SER A 116 -10.90 -3.48 -1.45
N ALA A 117 -11.26 -4.19 -0.38
CA ALA A 117 -10.40 -5.15 0.29
C ALA A 117 -10.11 -6.40 -0.54
N LYS A 118 -11.09 -6.84 -1.35
CA LYS A 118 -11.00 -8.06 -2.16
C LYS A 118 -10.65 -7.74 -3.61
N PRO A 119 -9.86 -8.59 -4.28
CA PRO A 119 -9.63 -8.46 -5.71
C PRO A 119 -10.93 -8.66 -6.48
N PRO A 120 -11.08 -8.04 -7.66
CA PRO A 120 -12.16 -8.39 -8.58
C PRO A 120 -12.09 -9.87 -8.98
N THR A 121 -13.25 -10.52 -9.11
CA THR A 121 -13.36 -11.96 -9.38
C THR A 121 -12.63 -12.38 -10.67
N ASP A 122 -12.63 -11.52 -11.68
CA ASP A 122 -12.07 -11.83 -13.00
C ASP A 122 -10.60 -11.41 -13.16
N LEU A 123 -9.95 -10.95 -12.08
CA LEU A 123 -8.53 -10.62 -12.13
C LEU A 123 -7.69 -11.91 -12.10
N PRO A 124 -6.78 -12.13 -13.07
CA PRO A 124 -5.91 -13.30 -13.05
C PRO A 124 -5.12 -13.45 -11.74
N ALA A 125 -5.12 -14.66 -11.17
CA ALA A 125 -4.47 -14.96 -9.89
C ALA A 125 -2.97 -14.63 -9.84
N ILE A 126 -2.30 -14.59 -10.99
CA ILE A 126 -0.91 -14.14 -11.11
C ILE A 126 -0.74 -12.70 -10.61
N PHE A 127 -1.65 -11.79 -10.96
CA PHE A 127 -1.57 -10.38 -10.54
C PHE A 127 -1.87 -10.21 -9.05
N ILE A 128 -2.79 -11.01 -8.52
CA ILE A 128 -3.10 -11.04 -7.08
C ILE A 128 -1.88 -11.51 -6.28
N ARG A 129 -1.25 -12.60 -6.71
CA ARG A 129 -0.07 -13.16 -6.04
C ARG A 129 1.14 -12.23 -6.09
N ASN A 130 1.29 -11.48 -7.18
CA ASN A 130 2.44 -10.61 -7.42
C ASN A 130 2.20 -9.16 -6.96
N LEU A 131 1.09 -8.88 -6.28
CA LEU A 131 0.73 -7.53 -5.83
C LEU A 131 1.82 -7.00 -4.89
N ARG A 132 2.33 -5.79 -5.17
CA ARG A 132 3.22 -5.09 -4.25
C ARG A 132 2.39 -4.65 -3.04
N PRO A 133 2.70 -5.10 -1.81
CA PRO A 133 2.03 -4.63 -0.63
C PRO A 133 2.34 -3.16 -0.39
N ASN A 134 1.31 -2.38 -0.04
CA ASN A 134 1.44 -1.00 0.38
C ASN A 134 0.78 -0.87 1.79
N PRO A 135 1.52 -0.50 2.85
CA PRO A 135 0.97 -0.32 4.19
C PRO A 135 -0.17 0.70 4.28
N ASP A 136 -0.14 1.74 3.46
CA ASP A 136 -1.10 2.84 3.47
C ASP A 136 -2.46 2.39 2.92
N THR A 137 -2.46 1.47 1.96
CA THR A 137 -3.66 0.93 1.29
C THR A 137 -3.98 -0.53 1.66
N LYS A 138 -3.25 -1.13 2.61
CA LYS A 138 -3.37 -2.56 2.97
C LYS A 138 -4.79 -3.06 3.22
N ALA A 139 -5.66 -2.22 3.79
CA ALA A 139 -7.04 -2.60 4.09
C ALA A 139 -7.90 -2.73 2.82
N GLU A 140 -7.66 -1.90 1.81
CA GLU A 140 -8.43 -1.79 0.58
C GLU A 140 -7.48 -1.57 -0.61
N PRO A 141 -6.67 -2.58 -0.99
CA PRO A 141 -5.55 -2.36 -1.92
C PRO A 141 -5.99 -2.27 -3.39
N TRP A 142 -7.25 -2.54 -3.69
CA TRP A 142 -7.76 -2.60 -5.06
C TRP A 142 -8.52 -1.32 -5.40
N ALA A 143 -8.03 -0.56 -6.39
CA ALA A 143 -8.66 0.67 -6.84
C ALA A 143 -9.17 0.54 -8.27
N MET A 144 -10.50 0.62 -8.44
CA MET A 144 -11.17 0.51 -9.73
C MET A 144 -11.73 1.86 -10.16
N TRP A 145 -11.22 2.37 -11.27
CA TRP A 145 -11.70 3.59 -11.88
C TRP A 145 -12.82 3.30 -12.87
N ARG A 146 -13.92 4.06 -12.78
CA ARG A 146 -15.10 3.96 -13.66
C ARG A 146 -15.69 2.56 -13.77
N ARG A 147 -15.53 1.74 -12.74
CA ARG A 147 -15.94 0.32 -12.72
C ARG A 147 -15.37 -0.51 -13.89
N ARG A 148 -14.25 -0.07 -14.47
CA ARG A 148 -13.64 -0.69 -15.66
C ARG A 148 -12.14 -0.89 -15.51
N TYR A 149 -11.41 0.12 -15.09
CA TYR A 149 -9.94 0.07 -15.09
C TYR A 149 -9.44 -0.17 -13.68
N LEU A 150 -8.83 -1.32 -13.45
CA LEU A 150 -8.21 -1.65 -12.16
C LEU A 150 -6.74 -1.21 -12.19
N PHE A 151 -6.36 -0.35 -11.26
CA PHE A 151 -4.98 0.09 -11.05
C PHE A 151 -4.39 -0.69 -9.88
N PHE A 152 -3.19 -1.24 -10.07
CA PHE A 152 -2.52 -2.02 -9.02
C PHE A 152 -1.01 -2.08 -9.25
N PRO A 153 -0.19 -2.03 -8.19
CA PRO A 153 1.25 -2.18 -8.33
C PRO A 153 1.62 -3.66 -8.31
N ASN A 154 2.37 -4.13 -9.30
CA ASN A 154 2.99 -5.47 -9.28
C ASN A 154 4.51 -5.37 -9.29
N TYR A 155 5.17 -6.35 -8.66
CA TYR A 155 6.60 -6.54 -8.84
C TYR A 155 6.93 -6.82 -10.30
N ALA A 156 7.90 -6.10 -10.87
CA ALA A 156 8.39 -6.38 -12.21
C ALA A 156 9.10 -7.74 -12.30
N ASN A 157 9.81 -8.14 -11.23
CA ASN A 157 10.46 -9.42 -11.10
C ASN A 157 9.98 -10.14 -9.84
N THR A 158 9.25 -11.24 -10.00
CA THR A 158 8.73 -12.02 -8.87
C THR A 158 9.78 -12.88 -8.19
N ASN A 159 10.91 -13.16 -8.86
CA ASN A 159 11.99 -13.98 -8.31
C ASN A 159 12.96 -13.15 -7.45
N ALA A 160 12.96 -11.83 -7.64
CA ALA A 160 13.70 -10.86 -6.85
C ALA A 160 12.81 -9.63 -6.64
N PRO A 161 11.78 -9.73 -5.77
CA PRO A 161 10.85 -8.64 -5.53
C PRO A 161 11.59 -7.46 -4.90
N SER A 162 11.33 -6.27 -5.42
CA SER A 162 11.90 -4.99 -5.00
C SER A 162 10.78 -3.95 -5.06
N LEU A 163 10.59 -3.18 -3.98
CA LEU A 163 9.56 -2.14 -3.95
C LEU A 163 9.85 -1.05 -4.98
N LYS A 164 11.14 -0.79 -5.24
CA LYS A 164 11.63 0.20 -6.23
C LYS A 164 11.35 -0.19 -7.68
N ASP A 165 11.30 -1.49 -7.97
CA ASP A 165 11.10 -1.99 -9.34
C ASP A 165 9.63 -2.33 -9.63
N ALA A 166 8.73 -2.10 -8.68
CA ALA A 166 7.31 -2.31 -8.89
C ALA A 166 6.77 -1.32 -9.93
N ARG A 167 5.81 -1.79 -10.74
CA ARG A 167 5.16 -0.97 -11.76
C ARG A 167 3.66 -0.99 -11.55
N VAL A 168 3.04 0.17 -11.75
CA VAL A 168 1.58 0.27 -11.79
C VAL A 168 1.09 -0.34 -13.10
N GLN A 169 0.26 -1.36 -12.98
CA GLN A 169 -0.43 -1.99 -14.10
C GLN A 169 -1.88 -1.50 -14.14
N VAL A 170 -2.43 -1.45 -15.35
CA VAL A 170 -3.85 -1.14 -15.58
C VAL A 170 -4.48 -2.33 -16.28
N TRP A 171 -5.42 -2.98 -15.61
CA TRP A 171 -6.20 -4.07 -16.16
C TRP A 171 -7.57 -3.55 -16.59
N ASP A 172 -7.91 -3.73 -17.86
CA ASP A 172 -9.26 -3.47 -18.36
C ASP A 172 -10.17 -4.65 -18.00
N MET A 173 -11.10 -4.44 -17.07
CA MET A 173 -12.05 -5.44 -16.61
C MET A 173 -13.03 -5.89 -17.69
N HIS A 174 -13.22 -5.12 -18.77
CA HIS A 174 -14.09 -5.50 -19.88
C HIS A 174 -13.31 -6.29 -20.92
N GLU A 175 -12.14 -5.80 -21.33
CA GLU A 175 -11.33 -6.43 -22.39
C GLU A 175 -10.45 -7.58 -21.87
N LYS A 176 -10.38 -7.77 -20.55
CA LYS A 176 -9.61 -8.81 -19.88
C LYS A 176 -8.14 -8.84 -20.32
N ARG A 177 -7.52 -7.67 -20.39
CA ARG A 177 -6.12 -7.51 -20.76
C ARG A 177 -5.48 -6.31 -20.08
N LEU A 178 -4.15 -6.30 -20.06
CA LEU A 178 -3.38 -5.11 -19.67
C LEU A 178 -3.48 -4.04 -20.76
N VAL A 179 -3.65 -2.81 -20.32
CA VAL A 179 -3.74 -1.60 -21.15
C VAL A 179 -2.79 -0.52 -20.62
N GLY A 180 -2.54 0.50 -21.41
CA GLY A 180 -1.96 1.74 -20.90
C GLY A 180 -2.97 2.50 -20.04
N VAL A 181 -2.50 3.54 -19.35
CA VAL A 181 -3.37 4.50 -18.64
C VAL A 181 -4.34 5.13 -19.66
N PRO A 182 -5.68 5.05 -19.45
CA PRO A 182 -6.65 5.63 -20.37
C PRO A 182 -6.45 7.14 -20.57
N ASP A 183 -6.66 7.66 -21.77
CA ASP A 183 -6.46 9.10 -22.02
C ASP A 183 -7.46 9.97 -21.24
N GLU A 184 -8.71 9.50 -21.12
CA GLU A 184 -9.74 10.12 -20.27
C GLU A 184 -9.31 10.23 -18.80
N TRP A 185 -8.48 9.30 -18.33
CA TRP A 185 -7.91 9.38 -16.99
C TRP A 185 -6.89 10.50 -16.92
N LYS A 186 -5.99 10.58 -17.92
CA LYS A 186 -4.95 11.62 -17.97
C LYS A 186 -5.56 13.02 -18.05
N GLU A 187 -6.65 13.21 -18.78
CA GLU A 187 -7.37 14.49 -18.86
C GLU A 187 -7.86 15.00 -17.49
N ILE A 188 -8.12 14.08 -16.55
CA ILE A 188 -8.65 14.42 -15.22
C ILE A 188 -7.52 14.57 -14.20
N PHE A 189 -6.51 13.71 -14.26
CA PHE A 189 -5.50 13.58 -13.20
C PHE A 189 -4.13 14.16 -13.56
N CYS A 190 -3.87 14.43 -14.84
CA CYS A 190 -2.64 15.07 -15.28
C CYS A 190 -2.88 16.53 -15.63
N HIS A 191 -1.83 17.34 -15.54
CA HIS A 191 -1.80 18.70 -16.05
C HIS A 191 -0.58 18.84 -16.95
N GLU A 192 -0.81 19.22 -18.21
CA GLU A 192 0.22 19.16 -19.25
C GLU A 192 0.82 17.74 -19.31
N ASP A 193 2.13 17.60 -19.13
CA ASP A 193 2.84 16.31 -19.09
C ASP A 193 3.11 15.81 -17.66
N SER A 194 2.56 16.48 -16.63
CA SER A 194 2.71 16.09 -15.23
C SER A 194 1.54 15.25 -14.74
N CYS A 195 1.79 13.96 -14.57
CA CYS A 195 0.86 13.00 -13.95
C CYS A 195 1.36 12.62 -12.55
N PRO A 196 0.48 12.20 -11.61
CA PRO A 196 0.94 11.71 -10.32
C PRO A 196 1.84 10.49 -10.50
N TYR A 197 2.96 10.46 -9.79
CA TYR A 197 3.94 9.38 -9.86
C TYR A 197 3.36 8.08 -9.31
N GLN A 198 2.60 8.15 -8.21
CA GLN A 198 2.03 7.00 -7.52
C GLN A 198 0.54 6.86 -7.83
N PHE A 199 0.23 6.65 -9.12
CA PHE A 199 -1.14 6.56 -9.60
C PHE A 199 -1.81 5.19 -9.38
N GLU A 200 -1.21 4.30 -8.57
CA GLU A 200 -1.77 2.99 -8.28
C GLU A 200 -3.05 3.01 -7.45
N HIS A 201 -3.26 4.05 -6.64
CA HIS A 201 -4.35 4.11 -5.69
C HIS A 201 -4.74 5.56 -5.38
N PRO A 202 -6.04 5.88 -5.22
CA PRO A 202 -6.47 7.25 -4.94
C PRO A 202 -5.93 7.81 -3.61
N HIS A 203 -5.56 6.95 -2.66
CA HIS A 203 -4.85 7.38 -1.43
C HIS A 203 -3.50 8.04 -1.74
N GLU A 204 -2.69 7.40 -2.58
CA GLU A 204 -1.38 7.90 -2.98
C GLU A 204 -1.52 9.18 -3.81
N MET A 205 -2.40 9.16 -4.81
CA MET A 205 -2.66 10.32 -5.66
C MET A 205 -3.11 11.54 -4.86
N SER A 206 -3.99 11.34 -3.86
CA SER A 206 -4.46 12.46 -3.04
C SER A 206 -3.40 12.99 -2.06
N ALA A 207 -2.56 12.11 -1.49
CA ALA A 207 -1.42 12.53 -0.69
C ALA A 207 -0.40 13.31 -1.54
N GLU A 208 -0.10 12.84 -2.75
CA GLU A 208 0.81 13.51 -3.69
C GLU A 208 0.28 14.89 -4.12
N PHE A 209 -0.98 14.98 -4.53
CA PHE A 209 -1.59 16.25 -4.95
C PHE A 209 -1.65 17.29 -3.84
N LEU A 210 -1.95 16.88 -2.60
CA LEU A 210 -1.96 17.82 -1.47
C LEU A 210 -0.54 18.26 -1.08
N THR A 211 0.47 17.43 -1.35
CA THR A 211 1.88 17.73 -1.02
C THR A 211 2.55 18.62 -2.07
N HIS A 212 2.30 18.36 -3.36
CA HIS A 212 3.07 18.98 -4.46
C HIS A 212 2.26 19.86 -5.43
N ASP A 213 0.93 19.94 -5.28
CA ASP A 213 -0.01 20.69 -6.14
C ASP A 213 0.24 20.53 -7.65
N ASN A 214 -0.41 19.56 -8.29
CA ASN A 214 -0.24 19.33 -9.73
C ASN A 214 -1.21 20.13 -10.63
N HIS A 215 -2.02 21.04 -10.09
CA HIS A 215 -3.00 21.86 -10.83
C HIS A 215 -3.98 21.12 -11.77
N SER A 216 -4.06 19.78 -11.73
CA SER A 216 -5.03 19.01 -12.52
C SER A 216 -6.47 19.29 -12.06
N PRO A 217 -7.48 19.02 -12.91
CA PRO A 217 -8.89 19.07 -12.51
C PRO A 217 -9.19 18.24 -11.25
N ALA A 218 -8.56 17.07 -11.10
CA ALA A 218 -8.68 16.23 -9.92
C ALA A 218 -8.09 16.87 -8.66
N SER A 219 -6.89 17.46 -8.77
CA SER A 219 -6.22 18.16 -7.67
C SER A 219 -7.04 19.36 -7.20
N ALA A 220 -7.60 20.16 -8.12
CA ALA A 220 -8.46 21.29 -7.76
C ALA A 220 -9.72 20.86 -6.97
N ARG A 221 -10.37 19.76 -7.38
CA ARG A 221 -11.52 19.18 -6.64
C ARG A 221 -11.11 18.71 -5.26
N LEU A 222 -9.97 18.03 -5.16
CA LEU A 222 -9.42 17.55 -3.89
C LEU A 222 -9.10 18.69 -2.94
N GLN A 223 -8.44 19.75 -3.39
CA GLN A 223 -8.11 20.91 -2.58
C GLN A 223 -9.36 21.60 -2.03
N ASN A 224 -10.39 21.79 -2.87
CA ASN A 224 -11.67 22.35 -2.45
C ASN A 224 -12.35 21.49 -1.38
N TRP A 225 -12.39 20.17 -1.59
CA TRP A 225 -12.96 19.23 -0.62
C TRP A 225 -12.16 19.21 0.69
N TRP A 226 -10.83 19.14 0.62
CA TRP A 226 -9.94 19.11 1.78
C TRP A 226 -10.12 20.34 2.65
N ASN A 227 -10.12 21.53 2.03
CA ASN A 227 -10.31 22.81 2.73
C ASN A 227 -11.70 22.92 3.36
N ALA A 228 -12.75 22.43 2.70
CA ALA A 228 -14.12 22.46 3.22
C ALA A 228 -14.32 21.57 4.45
N ASN A 229 -13.58 20.46 4.55
CA ASN A 229 -13.73 19.48 5.62
C ASN A 229 -12.75 19.66 6.79
N LYS A 230 -11.92 20.72 6.76
CA LYS A 230 -10.99 21.12 7.83
C LYS A 230 -10.07 20.00 8.34
N TYR A 231 -9.65 19.08 7.46
CA TYR A 231 -8.66 18.07 7.83
C TYR A 231 -7.31 18.77 8.08
N VAL A 232 -6.88 18.73 9.35
CA VAL A 232 -5.58 19.15 9.93
C VAL A 232 -5.08 20.56 9.56
N SER A 233 -4.94 21.41 10.58
CA SER A 233 -4.18 22.66 10.50
C SER A 233 -2.75 22.38 10.04
N ARG A 234 -2.26 23.10 9.02
CA ARG A 234 -0.89 23.02 8.45
C ARG A 234 0.26 23.31 9.43
N THR A 235 0.01 23.37 10.73
CA THR A 235 1.02 23.64 11.74
C THR A 235 1.90 22.40 11.96
N PRO A 236 3.24 22.53 11.84
CA PRO A 236 4.21 21.48 12.11
C PRO A 236 4.01 20.80 13.45
#